data_AF-A0A7J9Y4Z9-F1
#
_entry.id   AF-A0A7J9Y4Z9-F1
#
_cell.length_a   1.000
_cell.length_b   1.000
_cell.length_c   1.000
_cell.angle_alpha   90.00
_cell.angle_beta   90.00
_cell.angle_gamma   90.00
#
_symmetry.space_group_name_H-M   'P 1'
#
loop_
_entity.id
_entity.type
_entity.pdbx_description
1 polymer ?
#
loop_
_entity_poly.entity_id
_entity_poly.type
_entity_poly.pdbx_seq_one_letter_code
_entity_poly.pdbx_strand_id
1 'polypeptide(L)'
;MSAPGGERQGPGQEPGAQTTATDAAIAQILSDPEFMSRRLSDDLAEVAALGREGATADPELAAEQLVAAVRAQADRLGFRSPVAAATAALRHVGELPLAERGAEGPIGPYHRGASQTVADGGVVREWITEDAGIELVFHRRAAEPNDTGVLLEAAVRVEPTGEVFLTSYGWATRAVRQPTFSFDGTASGYVEQMLADLRAAGESPAAFERAMLMAYGGGVATYRDGPLPSEVTEPAQREVLRLAVEHVQLLGRYIEDAVDLAERGGLSDWAVACVRRSAAESLFAGFLGSATFELIDSDALTEWDEAIAEAARGLPAAPRRALVPGGTPGSHEWWLAEGR
;
A
#
# COMPACT_ATOMS: atom_id res chain seq x y z
N MET A 1 62.38 -20.53 -30.84
CA MET A 1 62.66 -21.05 -29.47
C MET A 1 61.41 -20.83 -28.63
N SER A 2 61.04 -21.88 -27.91
CA SER A 2 59.74 -22.15 -27.30
C SER A 2 59.34 -21.22 -26.15
N ALA A 3 58.02 -21.09 -25.95
CA ALA A 3 57.38 -20.59 -24.72
C ALA A 3 57.66 -21.52 -23.52
N PRO A 4 57.43 -21.07 -22.27
CA PRO A 4 56.08 -21.12 -21.67
C PRO A 4 55.73 -19.80 -20.93
N GLY A 5 54.47 -19.35 -20.79
CA GLY A 5 53.29 -20.12 -20.42
C GLY A 5 53.10 -20.02 -18.90
N GLY A 6 52.57 -18.88 -18.43
CA GLY A 6 52.32 -18.62 -17.01
C GLY A 6 50.90 -18.13 -16.79
N GLU A 7 49.94 -19.06 -16.79
CA GLU A 7 48.58 -18.84 -16.31
C GLU A 7 48.62 -18.60 -14.79
N ARG A 8 48.15 -17.42 -14.36
CA ARG A 8 47.72 -17.20 -12.97
C ARG A 8 46.20 -17.29 -12.93
N GLN A 9 45.68 -18.49 -12.68
CA GLN A 9 44.34 -18.67 -12.15
C GLN A 9 44.36 -18.28 -10.67
N GLY A 10 43.82 -17.11 -10.34
CA GLY A 10 43.44 -16.77 -8.97
C GLY A 10 42.09 -17.41 -8.66
N PRO A 11 41.87 -17.97 -7.46
CA PRO A 11 40.61 -18.60 -7.10
C PRO A 11 39.49 -17.55 -7.12
N GLY A 12 38.48 -17.78 -7.96
CA GLY A 12 37.20 -17.11 -7.89
C GLY A 12 36.58 -17.42 -6.53
N GLN A 13 36.66 -16.45 -5.64
CA GLN A 13 35.91 -16.46 -4.40
C GLN A 13 34.50 -16.03 -4.79
N GLU A 14 33.62 -17.00 -5.03
CA GLU A 14 32.19 -16.73 -5.17
C GLU A 14 31.75 -15.96 -3.92
N PRO A 15 31.09 -14.79 -4.05
CA PRO A 15 30.52 -14.11 -2.91
C PRO A 15 29.46 -15.03 -2.34
N GLY A 16 29.78 -15.67 -1.21
CA GLY A 16 28.84 -16.52 -0.50
C GLY A 16 27.60 -15.70 -0.19
N ALA A 17 26.44 -16.16 -0.66
CA ALA A 17 25.14 -15.57 -0.37
C ALA A 17 25.03 -15.39 1.14
N GLN A 18 25.12 -14.14 1.61
CA GLN A 18 24.88 -13.83 3.01
C GLN A 18 23.39 -14.03 3.24
N THR A 19 23.04 -15.17 3.82
CA THR A 19 21.70 -15.44 4.34
C THR A 19 21.35 -14.30 5.29
N THR A 20 20.33 -13.51 4.96
CA THR A 20 19.94 -12.38 5.78
C THR A 20 19.36 -12.89 7.10
N ALA A 21 19.36 -12.06 8.15
CA ALA A 21 18.69 -12.41 9.41
C ALA A 21 17.19 -12.70 9.20
N THR A 22 16.59 -12.09 8.18
CA THR A 22 15.22 -12.34 7.71
C THR A 22 15.08 -13.73 7.11
N ASP A 23 16.01 -14.18 6.25
CA ASP A 23 15.99 -15.53 5.67
C ASP A 23 16.15 -16.61 6.73
N ALA A 24 17.01 -16.37 7.73
CA ALA A 24 17.19 -17.27 8.85
C ALA A 24 15.93 -17.33 9.74
N ALA A 25 15.26 -16.19 9.98
CA ALA A 25 14.01 -16.13 10.72
C ALA A 25 12.85 -16.80 9.96
N ILE A 26 12.74 -16.57 8.65
CA ILE A 26 11.77 -17.25 7.78
C ILE A 26 12.03 -18.75 7.78
N ALA A 27 13.27 -19.19 7.59
CA ALA A 27 13.63 -20.60 7.64
C ALA A 27 13.31 -21.22 9.00
N GLN A 28 13.55 -20.50 10.09
CA GLN A 28 13.23 -20.95 11.45
C GLN A 28 11.72 -21.07 11.68
N ILE A 29 10.94 -20.09 11.24
CA ILE A 29 9.46 -20.10 11.30
C ILE A 29 8.90 -21.26 10.46
N LEU A 30 9.42 -21.46 9.25
CA LEU A 30 9.02 -22.56 8.37
C LEU A 30 9.45 -23.94 8.92
N SER A 31 10.51 -23.97 9.74
CA SER A 31 11.00 -25.18 10.40
C SER A 31 10.27 -25.54 11.70
N ASP A 32 9.38 -24.69 12.22
CA ASP A 32 8.53 -24.96 13.39
C ASP A 32 7.04 -24.99 13.02
N PRO A 33 6.53 -26.15 12.55
CA PRO A 33 5.13 -26.33 12.23
C PRO A 33 4.18 -26.09 13.41
N GLU A 34 4.62 -26.34 14.65
CA GLU A 34 3.78 -26.12 15.82
C GLU A 34 3.58 -24.64 16.10
N PHE A 35 4.63 -23.83 15.92
CA PHE A 35 4.51 -22.38 16.01
C PHE A 35 3.52 -21.84 14.98
N MET A 36 3.63 -22.25 13.72
CA MET A 36 2.70 -21.83 12.66
C MET A 36 1.26 -22.27 12.95
N SER A 37 1.07 -23.49 13.46
CA SER A 37 -0.24 -24.01 13.86
C SER A 37 -0.85 -23.19 15.01
N ARG A 38 -0.06 -22.86 16.05
CA ARG A 38 -0.51 -21.99 17.15
C ARG A 38 -0.90 -20.61 16.66
N ARG A 39 -0.06 -19.97 15.85
CA ARG A 39 -0.33 -18.64 15.28
C ARG A 39 -1.60 -18.62 14.45
N LEU A 40 -1.77 -19.61 13.55
CA LEU A 40 -3.00 -19.74 12.78
C LEU A 40 -4.22 -19.93 13.69
N SER A 41 -4.10 -20.75 14.74
CA SER A 41 -5.19 -20.95 15.70
C SER A 41 -5.57 -19.66 16.42
N ASP A 42 -4.59 -18.83 16.80
CA ASP A 42 -4.81 -17.54 17.46
C ASP A 42 -5.50 -16.55 16.49
N ASP A 43 -5.02 -16.44 15.25
CA ASP A 43 -5.62 -15.60 14.21
C ASP A 43 -7.09 -16.00 13.94
N LEU A 44 -7.36 -17.30 13.86
CA LEU A 44 -8.72 -17.82 13.64
C LEU A 44 -9.63 -17.59 14.86
N ALA A 45 -9.09 -17.67 16.08
CA ALA A 45 -9.83 -17.34 17.29
C ALA A 45 -10.20 -15.86 17.35
N GLU A 46 -9.29 -14.96 16.93
CA GLU A 46 -9.59 -13.53 16.82
C GLU A 46 -10.71 -13.27 15.80
N VAL A 47 -10.64 -13.86 14.60
CA VAL A 47 -11.70 -13.74 13.59
C VAL A 47 -13.03 -14.24 14.12
N ALA A 48 -13.06 -15.40 14.79
CA ALA A 48 -14.28 -15.94 15.37
C ALA A 48 -14.87 -15.03 16.45
N ALA A 49 -14.01 -14.42 17.28
CA ALA A 49 -14.42 -13.49 18.33
C ALA A 49 -15.08 -12.21 17.79
N LEU A 50 -14.87 -11.85 16.52
CA LEU A 50 -15.56 -10.74 15.88
C LEU A 50 -17.06 -11.00 15.67
N GLY A 51 -17.51 -12.27 15.66
CA GLY A 51 -18.94 -12.61 15.52
C GLY A 51 -19.57 -12.23 14.18
N ARG A 52 -18.77 -12.23 13.10
CA ARG A 52 -19.14 -11.72 11.76
C ARG A 52 -19.66 -12.80 10.81
N GLU A 53 -20.37 -13.78 11.35
CA GLU A 53 -20.97 -14.86 10.57
C GLU A 53 -22.47 -14.61 10.36
N GLY A 54 -22.95 -14.90 9.14
CA GLY A 54 -24.38 -15.00 8.85
C GLY A 54 -25.11 -13.69 8.51
N ALA A 55 -24.48 -12.79 7.76
CA ALA A 55 -25.20 -11.74 7.07
C ALA A 55 -26.01 -12.33 5.90
N THR A 56 -27.26 -11.89 5.74
CA THR A 56 -28.15 -12.40 4.68
C THR A 56 -28.92 -11.28 4.01
N ALA A 57 -29.15 -11.36 2.71
CA ALA A 57 -30.00 -10.43 1.98
C ALA A 57 -30.78 -11.17 0.90
N ASP A 58 -31.99 -10.72 0.61
CA ASP A 58 -32.79 -11.29 -0.47
C ASP A 58 -32.27 -10.78 -1.83
N PRO A 59 -31.70 -11.64 -2.70
CA PRO A 59 -31.14 -11.22 -3.98
C PRO A 59 -32.21 -10.78 -4.99
N GLU A 60 -33.49 -11.05 -4.73
CA GLU A 60 -34.61 -10.60 -5.58
C GLU A 60 -35.04 -9.15 -5.28
N LEU A 61 -34.50 -8.54 -4.22
CA LEU A 61 -34.75 -7.13 -3.90
C LEU A 61 -34.27 -6.21 -5.03
N ALA A 62 -34.97 -5.09 -5.21
CA ALA A 62 -34.47 -4.04 -6.09
C ALA A 62 -33.12 -3.52 -5.57
N ALA A 63 -32.23 -3.11 -6.48
CA ALA A 63 -30.87 -2.63 -6.21
C ALA A 63 -30.73 -1.75 -4.94
N GLU A 64 -31.51 -0.68 -4.85
CA GLU A 64 -31.47 0.25 -3.71
C GLU A 64 -31.85 -0.43 -2.38
N GLN A 65 -32.83 -1.33 -2.41
CA GLN A 65 -33.29 -2.08 -1.25
C GLN A 65 -32.26 -3.14 -0.84
N LEU A 66 -31.62 -3.79 -1.81
CA LEU A 66 -30.53 -4.74 -1.57
C LEU A 66 -29.33 -4.04 -0.91
N VAL A 67 -28.91 -2.88 -1.44
CA VAL A 67 -27.85 -2.05 -0.84
C VAL A 67 -28.21 -1.66 0.59
N ALA A 68 -29.45 -1.22 0.84
CA ALA A 68 -29.90 -0.88 2.19
C ALA A 68 -29.87 -2.09 3.14
N ALA A 69 -30.28 -3.27 2.68
CA ALA A 69 -30.26 -4.51 3.44
C ALA A 69 -28.83 -4.96 3.80
N VAL A 70 -27.89 -4.82 2.85
CA VAL A 70 -26.45 -5.09 3.08
C VAL A 70 -25.85 -4.11 4.07
N ARG A 71 -26.14 -2.81 3.93
CA ARG A 71 -25.69 -1.76 4.87
C ARG A 71 -26.19 -1.98 6.29
N ALA A 72 -27.44 -2.41 6.46
CA ALA A 72 -28.03 -2.69 7.76
C ALA A 72 -27.32 -3.82 8.53
N GLN A 73 -26.46 -4.60 7.85
CA GLN A 73 -25.70 -5.71 8.42
C GLN A 73 -24.19 -5.51 8.29
N ALA A 74 -23.73 -4.29 8.00
CA ALA A 74 -22.32 -4.02 7.71
C ALA A 74 -21.36 -4.47 8.82
N ASP A 75 -21.78 -4.40 10.09
CA ASP A 75 -21.04 -4.86 11.27
C ASP A 75 -20.94 -6.38 11.38
N ARG A 76 -21.85 -7.11 10.74
CA ARG A 76 -21.88 -8.58 10.68
C ARG A 76 -21.22 -9.16 9.43
N LEU A 77 -20.78 -8.33 8.48
CA LEU A 77 -20.10 -8.80 7.28
C LEU A 77 -18.68 -9.30 7.61
N GLY A 78 -18.45 -10.57 7.31
CA GLY A 78 -17.15 -11.24 7.30
C GLY A 78 -16.80 -11.75 5.90
N PHE A 79 -15.63 -12.37 5.76
CA PHE A 79 -15.30 -13.14 4.55
C PHE A 79 -15.92 -14.53 4.64
N ARG A 80 -16.10 -15.19 3.50
CA ARG A 80 -16.68 -16.55 3.43
C ARG A 80 -15.95 -17.58 4.30
N SER A 81 -14.65 -17.41 4.52
CA SER A 81 -13.86 -18.32 5.35
C SER A 81 -13.07 -17.52 6.39
N PRO A 82 -12.98 -18.01 7.64
CA PRO A 82 -12.13 -17.40 8.67
C PRO A 82 -10.65 -17.28 8.26
N VAL A 83 -10.14 -18.25 7.49
CA VAL A 83 -8.76 -18.20 6.95
C VAL A 83 -8.62 -17.05 5.96
N ALA A 84 -9.62 -16.85 5.09
CA ALA A 84 -9.62 -15.75 4.13
C ALA A 84 -9.70 -14.39 4.84
N ALA A 85 -10.52 -14.29 5.88
CA ALA A 85 -10.61 -13.10 6.73
C ALA A 85 -9.26 -12.74 7.36
N ALA A 86 -8.62 -13.68 8.06
CA ALA A 86 -7.32 -13.47 8.69
C ALA A 86 -6.24 -13.11 7.65
N THR A 87 -6.19 -13.86 6.54
CA THR A 87 -5.20 -13.62 5.47
C THR A 87 -5.37 -12.24 4.84
N ALA A 88 -6.61 -11.84 4.55
CA ALA A 88 -6.90 -10.53 3.97
C ALA A 88 -6.49 -9.41 4.93
N ALA A 89 -6.83 -9.52 6.22
CA ALA A 89 -6.44 -8.53 7.21
C ALA A 89 -4.92 -8.41 7.36
N LEU A 90 -4.21 -9.53 7.50
CA LEU A 90 -2.75 -9.54 7.65
C LEU A 90 -2.02 -8.95 6.43
N ARG A 91 -2.54 -9.21 5.23
CA ARG A 91 -1.94 -8.72 3.97
C ARG A 91 -2.23 -7.25 3.72
N HIS A 92 -3.44 -6.78 4.06
CA HIS A 92 -3.94 -5.49 3.62
C HIS A 92 -4.13 -4.46 4.75
N VAL A 93 -3.74 -4.77 5.99
CA VAL A 93 -3.76 -3.77 7.09
C VAL A 93 -2.94 -2.52 6.77
N GLY A 94 -1.87 -2.66 5.99
CA GLY A 94 -1.03 -1.56 5.51
C GLY A 94 -1.73 -0.60 4.54
N GLU A 95 -2.91 -0.97 4.04
CA GLU A 95 -3.69 -0.13 3.12
C GLU A 95 -4.62 0.83 3.87
N LEU A 96 -4.87 0.56 5.16
CA LEU A 96 -5.71 1.41 5.99
C LEU A 96 -4.96 2.67 6.40
N PRO A 97 -5.69 3.79 6.60
CA PRO A 97 -5.15 4.96 7.26
C PRO A 97 -4.55 4.58 8.62
N LEU A 98 -3.45 5.23 9.02
CA LEU A 98 -2.74 4.86 10.24
C LEU A 98 -3.66 4.89 11.48
N ALA A 99 -4.58 5.85 11.56
CA ALA A 99 -5.56 5.97 12.63
C ALA A 99 -6.54 4.79 12.71
N GLU A 100 -6.74 4.06 11.61
CA GLU A 100 -7.63 2.89 11.53
C GLU A 100 -6.89 1.56 11.73
N ARG A 101 -5.55 1.51 11.82
CA ARG A 101 -4.80 0.25 11.94
C ARG A 101 -4.88 -0.41 13.33
N GLY A 102 -5.25 0.36 14.36
CA GLY A 102 -5.39 -0.11 15.75
C GLY A 102 -4.06 -0.54 16.40
N ALA A 103 -4.03 -0.56 17.73
CA ALA A 103 -2.84 -1.00 18.49
C ALA A 103 -2.88 -2.50 18.87
N GLU A 104 -4.06 -3.12 18.82
CA GLU A 104 -4.33 -4.45 19.37
C GLU A 104 -4.05 -5.61 18.38
N GLY A 105 -3.80 -5.29 17.11
CA GLY A 105 -3.60 -6.28 16.05
C GLY A 105 -4.29 -5.87 14.74
N PRO A 106 -3.98 -6.55 13.62
CA PRO A 106 -4.46 -6.14 12.29
C PRO A 106 -5.89 -6.60 11.97
N ILE A 107 -6.36 -7.71 12.55
CA ILE A 107 -7.62 -8.36 12.17
C ILE A 107 -8.82 -7.51 12.57
N GLY A 108 -9.00 -7.20 13.87
CA GLY A 108 -10.14 -6.40 14.34
C GLY A 108 -10.31 -5.05 13.62
N PRO A 109 -9.27 -4.20 13.53
CA PRO A 109 -9.35 -2.89 12.87
C PRO A 109 -9.62 -3.00 11.36
N TYR A 110 -9.03 -3.96 10.67
CA TYR A 110 -9.31 -4.22 9.24
C TYR A 110 -10.80 -4.47 8.99
N HIS A 111 -11.41 -5.38 9.75
CA HIS A 111 -12.83 -5.68 9.62
C HIS A 111 -13.75 -4.51 10.02
N ARG A 112 -13.34 -3.71 11.00
CA ARG A 112 -14.06 -2.49 11.39
C ARG A 112 -14.06 -1.47 10.25
N GLY A 113 -12.91 -1.24 9.61
CA GLY A 113 -12.79 -0.37 8.44
C GLY A 113 -13.63 -0.86 7.26
N ALA A 114 -13.68 -2.19 7.04
CA ALA A 114 -14.54 -2.79 6.02
C ALA A 114 -16.03 -2.50 6.30
N SER A 115 -16.49 -2.73 7.53
CA SER A 115 -17.86 -2.40 7.95
C SER A 115 -18.19 -0.94 7.75
N GLN A 116 -17.30 -0.05 8.17
CA GLN A 116 -17.50 1.39 8.01
C GLN A 116 -17.58 1.78 6.53
N THR A 117 -16.76 1.17 5.69
CA THR A 117 -16.77 1.40 4.24
C THR A 117 -18.07 0.92 3.60
N VAL A 118 -18.63 -0.21 4.02
CA VAL A 118 -19.94 -0.67 3.54
C VAL A 118 -21.07 0.24 4.05
N ALA A 119 -21.05 0.61 5.33
CA ALA A 119 -22.10 1.43 5.95
C ALA A 119 -22.17 2.84 5.37
N ASP A 120 -21.02 3.51 5.25
CA ASP A 120 -20.91 4.93 4.94
C ASP A 120 -20.53 5.21 3.47
N GLY A 121 -19.85 4.25 2.82
CA GLY A 121 -19.29 4.43 1.47
C GLY A 121 -20.35 4.48 0.37
N GLY A 122 -20.08 5.23 -0.70
CA GLY A 122 -20.94 5.28 -1.87
C GLY A 122 -20.87 3.99 -2.68
N VAL A 123 -22.02 3.49 -3.17
CA VAL A 123 -22.03 2.36 -4.11
C VAL A 123 -21.60 2.87 -5.48
N VAL A 124 -20.52 2.32 -6.01
CA VAL A 124 -19.94 2.76 -7.29
C VAL A 124 -20.16 1.76 -8.41
N ARG A 125 -20.51 0.51 -8.06
CA ARG A 125 -20.74 -0.55 -9.02
C ARG A 125 -21.62 -1.63 -8.44
N GLU A 126 -22.50 -2.15 -9.29
CA GLU A 126 -23.36 -3.30 -9.07
C GLU A 126 -23.33 -4.13 -10.35
N TRP A 127 -23.13 -5.45 -10.25
CA TRP A 127 -23.32 -6.35 -11.38
C TRP A 127 -23.67 -7.77 -10.94
N ILE A 128 -24.31 -8.48 -11.87
CA ILE A 128 -24.61 -9.90 -11.73
C ILE A 128 -23.39 -10.71 -12.16
N THR A 129 -22.93 -11.62 -11.30
CA THR A 129 -21.80 -12.53 -11.56
C THR A 129 -22.24 -13.71 -12.43
N GLU A 130 -21.30 -14.45 -12.99
CA GLU A 130 -21.58 -15.57 -13.92
C GLU A 130 -22.45 -16.67 -13.29
N ASP A 131 -22.36 -16.83 -11.98
CA ASP A 131 -23.13 -17.76 -11.15
C ASP A 131 -24.39 -17.14 -10.53
N ALA A 132 -24.89 -16.07 -11.14
CA ALA A 132 -26.11 -15.35 -10.74
C ALA A 132 -26.07 -14.70 -9.34
N GLY A 133 -24.90 -14.58 -8.72
CA GLY A 133 -24.70 -13.72 -7.56
C GLY A 133 -24.70 -12.23 -7.94
N ILE A 134 -24.73 -11.36 -6.94
CA ILE A 134 -24.64 -9.90 -7.12
C ILE A 134 -23.39 -9.42 -6.38
N GLU A 135 -22.50 -8.71 -7.08
CA GLU A 135 -21.36 -8.02 -6.46
C GLU A 135 -21.66 -6.53 -6.33
N LEU A 136 -21.54 -6.02 -5.11
CA LEU A 136 -21.70 -4.63 -4.73
C LEU A 136 -20.35 -4.06 -4.32
N VAL A 137 -19.97 -2.91 -4.87
CA VAL A 137 -18.70 -2.24 -4.57
C VAL A 137 -18.96 -0.90 -3.90
N PHE A 138 -18.41 -0.73 -2.70
CA PHE A 138 -18.55 0.46 -1.87
C PHE A 138 -17.21 1.19 -1.79
N HIS A 139 -17.23 2.50 -2.01
CA HIS A 139 -16.05 3.37 -1.88
C HIS A 139 -16.24 4.37 -0.74
N ARG A 140 -15.25 4.45 0.16
CA ARG A 140 -15.18 5.46 1.23
C ARG A 140 -13.86 6.20 1.12
N ARG A 141 -13.88 7.52 1.25
CA ARG A 141 -12.66 8.33 1.41
C ARG A 141 -12.40 8.49 2.90
N ALA A 142 -11.36 7.82 3.39
CA ALA A 142 -10.89 7.97 4.76
C ALA A 142 -9.81 9.06 4.84
N ALA A 143 -9.70 9.69 6.00
CA ALA A 143 -8.78 10.80 6.19
C ALA A 143 -7.42 10.33 6.74
N GLU A 144 -6.37 10.96 6.24
CA GLU A 144 -5.03 11.03 6.82
C GLU A 144 -4.73 12.52 7.13
N PRO A 145 -3.72 12.83 7.94
CA PRO A 145 -3.38 14.21 8.30
C PRO A 145 -3.17 15.15 7.10
N ASN A 146 -3.28 16.45 7.39
CA ASN A 146 -3.09 17.55 6.44
C ASN A 146 -3.93 17.36 5.16
N ASP A 147 -5.23 17.16 5.33
CA ASP A 147 -6.21 17.00 4.25
C ASP A 147 -5.80 15.97 3.18
N THR A 148 -5.21 14.86 3.64
CA THR A 148 -4.91 13.71 2.79
C THR A 148 -6.09 12.76 2.80
N GLY A 149 -6.56 12.35 1.62
CA GLY A 149 -7.62 11.37 1.50
C GLY A 149 -7.10 10.04 0.97
N VAL A 150 -7.50 8.92 1.59
CA VAL A 150 -7.26 7.56 1.10
C VAL A 150 -8.59 6.96 0.65
N LEU A 151 -8.67 6.50 -0.59
CA LEU A 151 -9.83 5.80 -1.13
C LEU A 151 -9.76 4.32 -0.79
N LEU A 152 -10.75 3.87 -0.02
CA LEU A 152 -10.92 2.49 0.38
C LEU A 152 -12.11 1.87 -0.37
N GLU A 153 -11.98 0.61 -0.74
CA GLU A 153 -12.97 -0.19 -1.45
C GLU A 153 -13.33 -1.42 -0.62
N ALA A 154 -14.62 -1.61 -0.37
CA ALA A 154 -15.16 -2.88 0.12
C ALA A 154 -16.00 -3.51 -0.99
N ALA A 155 -15.67 -4.74 -1.36
CA ALA A 155 -16.46 -5.53 -2.29
C ALA A 155 -17.25 -6.58 -1.50
N VAL A 156 -18.57 -6.57 -1.70
CA VAL A 156 -19.52 -7.45 -1.03
C VAL A 156 -20.23 -8.28 -2.08
N ARG A 157 -20.37 -9.58 -1.80
CA ARG A 157 -21.06 -10.52 -2.66
C ARG A 157 -22.32 -11.04 -1.98
N VAL A 158 -23.42 -11.04 -2.73
CA VAL A 158 -24.72 -11.62 -2.37
C VAL A 158 -24.92 -12.84 -3.25
N GLU A 159 -24.98 -14.03 -2.67
CA GLU A 159 -25.23 -15.26 -3.41
C GLU A 159 -26.71 -15.45 -3.75
N PRO A 160 -27.07 -16.29 -4.74
CA PRO A 160 -28.46 -16.64 -5.02
C PRO A 160 -29.21 -17.26 -3.82
N THR A 161 -28.48 -17.84 -2.87
CA THR A 161 -29.02 -18.39 -1.62
C THR A 161 -29.34 -17.31 -0.57
N GLY A 162 -28.95 -16.06 -0.83
CA GLY A 162 -29.06 -14.92 0.07
C GLY A 162 -27.94 -14.77 1.09
N GLU A 163 -26.89 -15.60 1.03
CA GLU A 163 -25.68 -15.42 1.84
C GLU A 163 -24.91 -14.16 1.39
N VAL A 164 -24.45 -13.35 2.34
CA VAL A 164 -23.69 -12.12 2.07
C VAL A 164 -22.34 -12.13 2.76
N PHE A 165 -21.26 -11.86 2.01
CA PHE A 165 -19.90 -11.80 2.56
C PHE A 165 -19.00 -10.81 1.80
N LEU A 166 -17.93 -10.39 2.47
CA LEU A 166 -16.84 -9.60 1.87
C LEU A 166 -16.00 -10.48 0.95
N THR A 167 -15.73 -9.98 -0.26
CA THR A 167 -14.77 -10.58 -1.20
C THR A 167 -13.41 -9.87 -1.14
N SER A 168 -13.39 -8.59 -0.76
CA SER A 168 -12.16 -7.87 -0.42
C SER A 168 -12.44 -6.60 0.37
N TYR A 169 -11.39 -6.07 1.02
CA TYR A 169 -11.35 -4.73 1.56
C TYR A 169 -9.91 -4.18 1.48
N GLY A 170 -9.76 -2.89 1.18
CA GLY A 170 -8.44 -2.28 1.02
C GLY A 170 -8.46 -1.09 0.09
N TRP A 171 -7.35 -0.81 -0.60
CA TRP A 171 -7.32 0.18 -1.68
C TRP A 171 -8.23 -0.23 -2.84
N ALA A 172 -8.72 0.77 -3.58
CA ALA A 172 -9.64 0.53 -4.69
C ALA A 172 -8.97 -0.25 -5.83
N THR A 173 -9.58 -1.36 -6.24
CA THR A 173 -9.03 -2.26 -7.29
C THR A 173 -9.99 -2.55 -8.44
N ARG A 174 -11.31 -2.60 -8.21
CA ARG A 174 -12.28 -3.11 -9.22
C ARG A 174 -13.03 -2.03 -10.01
N ALA A 175 -13.18 -0.83 -9.47
CA ALA A 175 -13.98 0.24 -10.06
C ALA A 175 -13.25 1.59 -10.05
N VAL A 176 -11.94 1.57 -10.26
CA VAL A 176 -11.10 2.73 -10.01
C VAL A 176 -11.23 3.76 -11.13
N ARG A 177 -11.94 4.85 -10.85
CA ARG A 177 -12.11 6.01 -11.74
C ARG A 177 -11.47 7.29 -11.19
N GLN A 178 -10.82 7.17 -10.04
CA GLN A 178 -10.21 8.28 -9.33
C GLN A 178 -8.98 7.77 -8.56
N PRO A 179 -8.03 8.63 -8.22
CA PRO A 179 -6.82 8.25 -7.51
C PRO A 179 -7.11 7.65 -6.13
N THR A 180 -6.28 6.68 -5.73
CA THR A 180 -6.29 6.12 -4.37
C THR A 180 -6.00 7.19 -3.33
N PHE A 181 -5.12 8.16 -3.65
CA PHE A 181 -4.76 9.24 -2.73
C PHE A 181 -5.17 10.62 -3.29
N SER A 182 -5.68 11.50 -2.44
CA SER A 182 -5.76 12.96 -2.72
C SER A 182 -4.91 13.75 -1.74
N PHE A 183 -4.38 14.88 -2.20
CA PHE A 183 -3.50 15.77 -1.44
C PHE A 183 -4.03 17.19 -1.50
N ASP A 184 -4.92 17.53 -0.56
CA ASP A 184 -5.62 18.81 -0.56
C ASP A 184 -5.04 19.79 0.48
N GLY A 185 -4.07 19.35 1.29
CA GLY A 185 -3.42 20.15 2.32
C GLY A 185 -2.32 21.08 1.80
N THR A 186 -1.64 21.74 2.75
CA THR A 186 -0.57 22.71 2.44
C THR A 186 0.82 22.06 2.47
N ALA A 187 1.77 22.58 1.69
CA ALA A 187 3.16 22.08 1.70
C ALA A 187 3.80 22.13 3.09
N SER A 188 3.56 23.21 3.87
CA SER A 188 4.09 23.32 5.23
C SER A 188 3.49 22.29 6.18
N GLY A 189 2.17 22.03 6.10
CA GLY A 189 1.52 21.01 6.93
C GLY A 189 2.00 19.60 6.59
N TYR A 190 2.29 19.33 5.31
CA TYR A 190 2.87 18.06 4.87
C TYR A 190 4.28 17.87 5.43
N VAL A 191 5.13 18.90 5.38
CA VAL A 191 6.48 18.84 5.95
C VAL A 191 6.45 18.64 7.46
N GLU A 192 5.57 19.36 8.17
CA GLU A 192 5.42 19.21 9.61
C GLU A 192 5.01 17.79 10.00
N GLN A 193 3.99 17.24 9.34
CA GLN A 193 3.54 15.88 9.59
C GLN A 193 4.59 14.83 9.19
N MET A 194 5.25 14.98 8.04
CA MET A 194 6.35 14.10 7.61
C MET A 194 7.43 14.01 8.68
N LEU A 195 7.86 15.15 9.24
CA LEU A 195 8.87 15.19 10.30
C LEU A 195 8.36 14.55 11.59
N ALA A 196 7.09 14.76 11.97
CA ALA A 196 6.50 14.10 13.13
C ALA A 196 6.49 12.58 12.97
N ASP A 197 6.11 12.10 11.79
CA ASP A 197 6.02 10.67 11.48
C ASP A 197 7.40 10.01 11.34
N LEU A 198 8.39 10.68 10.75
CA LEU A 198 9.77 10.19 10.72
C LEU A 198 10.34 10.03 12.13
N ARG A 199 10.04 10.93 13.07
CA ARG A 199 10.49 10.77 14.47
C ARG A 199 9.83 9.57 15.16
N ALA A 200 8.60 9.22 14.77
CA ALA A 200 7.87 8.07 15.29
C ALA A 200 8.21 6.76 14.56
N ALA A 201 8.96 6.81 13.45
CA ALA A 201 9.24 5.66 12.60
C ALA A 201 10.02 4.54 13.31
N GLY A 202 10.86 4.90 14.30
CA GLY A 202 11.58 3.92 15.12
C GLY A 202 10.67 3.06 15.99
N GLU A 203 9.46 3.54 16.30
CA GLU A 203 8.46 2.81 17.10
C GLU A 203 7.40 2.15 16.22
N SER A 204 7.17 2.69 15.01
CA SER A 204 6.13 2.24 14.09
C SER A 204 6.59 2.36 12.64
N PRO A 205 6.88 1.25 11.94
CA PRO A 205 7.14 1.26 10.50
C PRO A 205 6.00 1.89 9.68
N ALA A 206 4.77 1.82 10.18
CA ALA A 206 3.62 2.44 9.54
C ALA A 206 3.67 3.99 9.60
N ALA A 207 4.33 4.56 10.61
CA ALA A 207 4.63 5.99 10.63
C ALA A 207 5.62 6.36 9.52
N PHE A 208 6.63 5.53 9.26
CA PHE A 208 7.53 5.74 8.13
C PHE A 208 6.79 5.76 6.78
N GLU A 209 5.90 4.79 6.54
CA GLU A 209 5.08 4.77 5.32
C GLU A 209 4.24 6.05 5.17
N ARG A 210 3.63 6.53 6.26
CA ARG A 210 2.88 7.78 6.24
C ARG A 210 3.78 8.99 6.03
N ALA A 211 4.98 9.02 6.61
CA ALA A 211 5.94 10.08 6.34
C ALA A 211 6.30 10.16 4.86
N MET A 212 6.52 9.01 4.19
CA MET A 212 6.74 8.97 2.75
C MET A 212 5.52 9.51 1.98
N LEU A 213 4.30 9.14 2.38
CA LEU A 213 3.08 9.68 1.79
C LEU A 213 2.98 11.21 1.99
N MET A 214 3.36 11.73 3.16
CA MET A 214 3.40 13.17 3.43
C MET A 214 4.48 13.88 2.61
N ALA A 215 5.64 13.24 2.36
CA ALA A 215 6.67 13.77 1.46
C ALA A 215 6.09 13.96 0.05
N TYR A 216 5.32 12.98 -0.44
CA TYR A 216 4.64 13.10 -1.73
C TYR A 216 3.61 14.24 -1.74
N GLY A 217 2.75 14.31 -0.71
CA GLY A 217 1.79 15.40 -0.56
C GLY A 217 2.46 16.77 -0.54
N GLY A 218 3.62 16.90 0.12
CA GLY A 218 4.43 18.11 0.14
C GLY A 218 4.98 18.49 -1.23
N GLY A 219 5.42 17.52 -2.02
CA GLY A 219 5.82 17.70 -3.42
C GLY A 219 4.65 18.17 -4.31
N VAL A 220 3.50 17.53 -4.18
CA VAL A 220 2.25 17.91 -4.88
C VAL A 220 1.82 19.34 -4.54
N ALA A 221 1.77 19.68 -3.24
CA ALA A 221 1.41 21.01 -2.79
C ALA A 221 2.43 22.07 -3.24
N THR A 222 3.73 21.74 -3.23
CA THR A 222 4.78 22.63 -3.75
C THR A 222 4.63 22.91 -5.24
N TYR A 223 4.27 21.89 -6.04
CA TYR A 223 4.03 22.05 -7.47
C TYR A 223 2.77 22.90 -7.74
N ARG A 224 1.72 22.72 -6.94
CA ARG A 224 0.45 23.45 -7.05
C ARG A 224 0.54 24.91 -6.59
N ASP A 225 1.13 25.13 -5.42
CA ASP A 225 1.05 26.40 -4.68
C ASP A 225 2.37 27.20 -4.69
N GLY A 226 3.46 26.58 -5.15
CA GLY A 226 4.81 27.14 -5.15
C GLY A 226 5.68 26.65 -3.99
N PRO A 227 7.01 26.88 -4.06
CA PRO A 227 7.96 26.41 -3.06
C PRO A 227 7.80 27.11 -1.72
N LEU A 228 8.07 26.37 -0.64
CA LEU A 228 8.20 26.94 0.69
C LEU A 228 9.41 27.88 0.77
N PRO A 229 9.34 28.95 1.59
CA PRO A 229 10.49 29.81 1.87
C PRO A 229 11.68 29.02 2.42
N SER A 230 12.91 29.44 2.07
CA SER A 230 14.14 28.76 2.52
C SER A 230 14.27 28.70 4.05
N GLU A 231 13.75 29.69 4.76
CA GLU A 231 13.70 29.75 6.23
C GLU A 231 12.95 28.55 6.85
N VAL A 232 12.00 27.96 6.12
CA VAL A 232 11.25 26.75 6.52
C VAL A 232 11.91 25.50 5.95
N THR A 233 12.33 25.56 4.68
CA THR A 233 12.85 24.40 3.95
C THR A 233 14.22 23.94 4.48
N GLU A 234 15.18 24.83 4.68
CA GLU A 234 16.55 24.44 5.07
C GLU A 234 16.63 23.75 6.46
N PRO A 235 15.90 24.18 7.51
CA PRO A 235 15.81 23.43 8.75
C PRO A 235 15.17 22.04 8.55
N ALA A 236 14.10 21.96 7.75
CA ALA A 236 13.42 20.71 7.48
C ALA A 236 14.34 19.73 6.74
N GLN A 237 15.07 20.17 5.72
CA GLN A 237 16.02 19.35 4.96
C GLN A 237 17.08 18.72 5.86
N ARG A 238 17.67 19.50 6.79
CA ARG A 238 18.67 18.99 7.73
C ARG A 238 18.10 17.92 8.67
N GLU A 239 16.89 18.14 9.17
CA GLU A 239 16.24 17.19 10.07
C GLU A 239 15.79 15.92 9.34
N VAL A 240 15.25 16.04 8.12
CA VAL A 240 14.90 14.90 7.27
C VAL A 240 16.14 14.07 6.96
N LEU A 241 17.27 14.70 6.58
CA LEU A 241 18.51 13.98 6.34
C LEU A 241 18.95 13.17 7.57
N ARG A 242 18.92 13.78 8.75
CA ARG A 242 19.27 13.10 10.01
C ARG A 242 18.37 11.89 10.26
N LEU A 243 17.05 12.04 10.11
CA LEU A 243 16.06 10.99 10.34
C LEU A 243 16.11 9.90 9.26
N ALA A 244 16.37 10.25 8.00
CA ALA A 244 16.50 9.29 6.90
C ALA A 244 17.73 8.39 7.10
N VAL A 245 18.84 8.94 7.58
CA VAL A 245 20.03 8.15 7.98
C VAL A 245 19.68 7.20 9.13
N GLU A 246 18.96 7.69 10.14
CA GLU A 246 18.53 6.91 11.30
C GLU A 246 17.61 5.74 10.90
N HIS A 247 16.80 5.92 9.86
CA HIS A 247 15.80 4.97 9.39
C HIS A 247 16.12 4.37 8.01
N VAL A 248 17.40 4.33 7.60
CA VAL A 248 17.81 3.89 6.26
C VAL A 248 17.32 2.49 5.90
N GLN A 249 17.22 1.58 6.89
CA GLN A 249 16.70 0.23 6.69
C GLN A 249 15.21 0.20 6.34
N LEU A 250 14.41 1.13 6.90
CA LEU A 250 12.99 1.26 6.54
C LEU A 250 12.84 1.80 5.12
N LEU A 251 13.74 2.69 4.69
CA LEU A 251 13.77 3.20 3.33
C LEU A 251 14.14 2.11 2.31
N GLY A 252 15.13 1.26 2.62
CA GLY A 252 15.46 0.09 1.79
C GLY A 252 14.27 -0.86 1.63
N ARG A 253 13.65 -1.26 2.75
CA ARG A 253 12.44 -2.10 2.73
C ARG A 253 11.28 -1.45 1.97
N TYR A 254 11.11 -0.14 2.09
CA TYR A 254 10.06 0.59 1.38
C TYR A 254 10.19 0.48 -0.15
N ILE A 255 11.43 0.49 -0.66
CA ILE A 255 11.77 0.29 -2.07
C ILE A 255 11.50 -1.16 -2.46
N GLU A 256 12.01 -2.14 -1.71
CA GLU A 256 11.80 -3.58 -1.96
C GLU A 256 10.30 -3.93 -2.03
N ASP A 257 9.52 -3.51 -1.02
CA ASP A 257 8.07 -3.72 -0.99
C ASP A 257 7.36 -3.09 -2.21
N ALA A 258 7.90 -2.01 -2.76
CA ALA A 258 7.34 -1.33 -3.93
C ALA A 258 7.70 -2.02 -5.26
N VAL A 259 8.89 -2.61 -5.35
CA VAL A 259 9.28 -3.51 -6.45
C VAL A 259 8.36 -4.72 -6.45
N ASP A 260 8.20 -5.39 -5.30
CA ASP A 260 7.30 -6.54 -5.13
C ASP A 260 5.86 -6.23 -5.57
N LEU A 261 5.36 -5.04 -5.26
CA LEU A 261 4.04 -4.59 -5.71
C LEU A 261 3.97 -4.44 -7.23
N ALA A 262 4.98 -3.81 -7.85
CA ALA A 262 5.02 -3.69 -9.30
C ALA A 262 5.07 -5.07 -9.98
N GLU A 263 5.89 -5.99 -9.46
CA GLU A 263 6.06 -7.35 -10.03
C GLU A 263 4.81 -8.23 -9.93
N ARG A 264 4.01 -8.09 -8.86
CA ARG A 264 2.70 -8.78 -8.75
C ARG A 264 1.77 -8.42 -9.91
N GLY A 265 1.94 -7.22 -10.47
CA GLY A 265 1.18 -6.72 -11.60
C GLY A 265 -0.27 -6.41 -11.25
N GLY A 266 -1.01 -5.96 -12.26
CA GLY A 266 -2.36 -5.44 -12.08
C GLY A 266 -2.38 -3.95 -11.79
N LEU A 267 -3.55 -3.34 -12.03
CA LEU A 267 -3.69 -1.90 -12.08
C LEU A 267 -3.49 -1.22 -10.72
N SER A 268 -4.00 -1.83 -9.64
CA SER A 268 -3.88 -1.29 -8.29
C SER A 268 -2.45 -1.35 -7.78
N ASP A 269 -1.83 -2.52 -7.82
CA ASP A 269 -0.47 -2.73 -7.30
C ASP A 269 0.54 -1.86 -8.07
N TRP A 270 0.38 -1.74 -9.39
CA TRP A 270 1.13 -0.77 -10.21
C TRP A 270 0.94 0.68 -9.74
N ALA A 271 -0.30 1.12 -9.53
CA ALA A 271 -0.57 2.49 -9.09
C ALA A 271 0.04 2.79 -7.72
N VAL A 272 0.04 1.82 -6.81
CA VAL A 272 0.68 1.95 -5.50
C VAL A 272 2.19 2.03 -5.63
N ALA A 273 2.81 1.18 -6.46
CA ALA A 273 4.24 1.26 -6.72
C ALA A 273 4.62 2.65 -7.26
N CYS A 274 3.82 3.22 -8.17
CA CYS A 274 3.98 4.59 -8.65
C CYS A 274 3.83 5.66 -7.55
N VAL A 275 2.89 5.49 -6.61
CA VAL A 275 2.75 6.39 -5.43
C VAL A 275 4.01 6.32 -4.58
N ARG A 276 4.48 5.10 -4.27
CA ARG A 276 5.68 4.91 -3.46
C ARG A 276 6.91 5.51 -4.13
N ARG A 277 7.06 5.34 -5.44
CA ARG A 277 8.16 5.93 -6.22
C ARG A 277 8.10 7.46 -6.23
N SER A 278 6.90 8.02 -6.28
CA SER A 278 6.65 9.47 -6.19
C SER A 278 6.96 10.05 -4.81
N ALA A 279 6.65 9.31 -3.76
CA ALA A 279 7.02 9.65 -2.40
C ALA A 279 8.54 9.66 -2.22
N ALA A 280 9.21 8.62 -2.70
CA ALA A 280 10.67 8.52 -2.69
C ALA A 280 11.31 9.68 -3.47
N GLU A 281 10.85 9.97 -4.69
CA GLU A 281 11.35 11.11 -5.47
C GLU A 281 11.16 12.44 -4.73
N SER A 282 9.98 12.64 -4.13
CA SER A 282 9.69 13.88 -3.40
C SER A 282 10.61 14.04 -2.18
N LEU A 283 10.94 12.93 -1.50
CA LEU A 283 11.94 12.92 -0.43
C LEU A 283 13.34 13.24 -0.97
N PHE A 284 13.75 12.58 -2.05
CA PHE A 284 15.10 12.69 -2.62
C PHE A 284 15.36 14.08 -3.20
N ALA A 285 14.53 14.53 -4.13
CA ALA A 285 14.69 15.82 -4.79
C ALA A 285 14.36 17.00 -3.86
N GLY A 286 13.37 16.83 -2.97
CA GLY A 286 12.90 17.90 -2.08
C GLY A 286 13.76 18.08 -0.83
N PHE A 287 14.30 16.99 -0.28
CA PHE A 287 14.93 17.02 1.05
C PHE A 287 16.37 16.53 1.11
N LEU A 288 16.69 15.40 0.48
CA LEU A 288 18.01 14.79 0.60
C LEU A 288 19.03 15.35 -0.41
N GLY A 289 18.57 15.78 -1.58
CA GLY A 289 19.42 16.24 -2.67
C GLY A 289 20.49 15.21 -3.02
N SER A 290 21.76 15.63 -3.03
CA SER A 290 22.89 14.75 -3.35
C SER A 290 23.12 13.64 -2.31
N ALA A 291 22.66 13.79 -1.07
CA ALA A 291 22.83 12.76 -0.04
C ALA A 291 22.06 11.47 -0.39
N THR A 292 21.07 11.55 -1.29
CA THR A 292 20.35 10.38 -1.82
C THR A 292 21.32 9.31 -2.33
N PHE A 293 22.35 9.70 -3.09
CA PHE A 293 23.31 8.78 -3.69
C PHE A 293 24.27 8.13 -2.69
N GLU A 294 24.29 8.61 -1.45
CA GLU A 294 25.04 7.97 -0.35
C GLU A 294 24.16 7.00 0.44
N LEU A 295 22.83 7.20 0.40
CA LEU A 295 21.87 6.45 1.20
C LEU A 295 21.19 5.32 0.42
N ILE A 296 21.08 5.46 -0.90
CA ILE A 296 20.29 4.58 -1.75
C ILE A 296 21.13 4.06 -2.90
N ASP A 297 21.04 2.75 -3.11
CA ASP A 297 21.65 2.08 -4.24
C ASP A 297 20.95 2.51 -5.54
N SER A 298 21.73 2.99 -6.51
CA SER A 298 21.22 3.35 -7.83
C SER A 298 20.64 2.16 -8.58
N ASP A 299 21.15 0.95 -8.32
CA ASP A 299 20.68 -0.26 -8.97
C ASP A 299 19.26 -0.60 -8.48
N ALA A 300 18.99 -0.43 -7.19
CA ALA A 300 17.65 -0.62 -6.61
C ALA A 300 16.61 0.38 -7.17
N LEU A 301 17.01 1.63 -7.42
CA LEU A 301 16.12 2.61 -8.07
C LEU A 301 15.85 2.26 -9.54
N THR A 302 16.87 1.74 -10.24
CA THR A 302 16.74 1.30 -11.63
C THR A 302 15.81 0.09 -11.71
N GLU A 303 16.01 -0.90 -10.84
CA GLU A 303 15.14 -2.08 -10.72
C GLU A 303 13.69 -1.69 -10.46
N TRP A 304 13.46 -0.72 -9.58
CA TRP A 304 12.12 -0.22 -9.29
C TRP A 304 11.46 0.46 -10.50
N ASP A 305 12.19 1.33 -11.20
CA ASP A 305 11.70 1.98 -12.41
C ASP A 305 11.41 0.96 -13.52
N GLU A 306 12.25 -0.08 -13.67
CA GLU A 306 12.05 -1.19 -14.60
C GLU A 306 10.82 -2.03 -14.26
N ALA A 307 10.63 -2.38 -12.98
CA ALA A 307 9.48 -3.16 -12.51
C ALA A 307 8.16 -2.40 -12.77
N ILE A 308 8.11 -1.10 -12.46
CA ILE A 308 6.93 -0.26 -12.77
C ILE A 308 6.68 -0.20 -14.28
N ALA A 309 7.74 -0.02 -15.08
CA ALA A 309 7.62 0.07 -16.53
C ALA A 309 7.14 -1.25 -17.15
N GLU A 310 7.61 -2.41 -16.66
CA GLU A 310 7.17 -3.73 -17.11
C GLU A 310 5.70 -3.95 -16.74
N ALA A 311 5.32 -3.70 -15.49
CA ALA A 311 3.94 -3.83 -15.03
C ALA A 311 2.98 -2.97 -15.87
N ALA A 312 3.40 -1.76 -16.27
CA ALA A 312 2.60 -0.87 -17.10
C ALA A 312 2.30 -1.42 -18.51
N ARG A 313 3.16 -2.26 -19.10
CA ARG A 313 2.99 -2.81 -20.48
C ARG A 313 1.75 -3.69 -20.59
N GLY A 314 1.39 -4.39 -19.51
CA GLY A 314 0.20 -5.22 -19.44
C GLY A 314 -1.10 -4.46 -19.15
N LEU A 315 -1.03 -3.16 -18.86
CA LEU A 315 -2.17 -2.38 -18.37
C LEU A 315 -2.75 -1.43 -19.42
N PRO A 316 -4.09 -1.36 -19.55
CA PRO A 316 -4.74 -0.42 -20.45
C PRO A 316 -4.43 1.04 -20.05
N ALA A 317 -4.12 1.90 -21.03
CA ALA A 317 -3.65 3.27 -20.79
C ALA A 317 -4.70 4.21 -20.16
N ALA A 318 -5.97 4.08 -20.56
CA ALA A 318 -7.05 4.96 -20.09
C ALA A 318 -7.26 4.91 -18.55
N PRO A 319 -7.38 3.75 -17.89
CA PRO A 319 -7.49 3.70 -16.45
C PRO A 319 -6.24 4.20 -15.73
N ARG A 320 -5.03 4.07 -16.30
CA ARG A 320 -3.78 4.54 -15.67
C ARG A 320 -3.80 6.05 -15.38
N ARG A 321 -4.24 6.88 -16.33
CA ARG A 321 -4.27 8.34 -16.15
C ARG A 321 -5.27 8.79 -15.07
N ALA A 322 -6.37 8.06 -14.90
CA ALA A 322 -7.38 8.35 -13.87
C ALA A 322 -6.89 8.07 -12.43
N LEU A 323 -5.76 7.36 -12.29
CA LEU A 323 -5.17 6.98 -11.00
C LEU A 323 -4.12 7.96 -10.49
N VAL A 324 -3.63 8.85 -11.36
CA VAL A 324 -2.60 9.83 -11.01
C VAL A 324 -3.20 10.86 -10.06
N PRO A 325 -2.68 11.01 -8.83
CA PRO A 325 -3.14 12.04 -7.91
C PRO A 325 -3.09 13.44 -8.55
N GLY A 326 -4.10 14.27 -8.28
CA GLY A 326 -4.13 15.64 -8.80
C GLY A 326 -2.91 16.43 -8.33
N GLY A 327 -2.26 17.17 -9.24
CA GLY A 327 -1.07 17.96 -8.93
C GLY A 327 0.24 17.17 -8.87
N THR A 328 0.24 15.88 -9.22
CA THR A 328 1.48 15.10 -9.41
C THR A 328 2.43 15.83 -10.37
N PRO A 329 3.71 16.05 -10.00
CA PRO A 329 4.67 16.71 -10.87
C PRO A 329 4.86 15.97 -12.19
N GLY A 330 4.95 16.72 -13.30
CA GLY A 330 5.16 16.14 -14.64
C GLY A 330 6.47 15.37 -14.81
N SER A 331 7.45 15.55 -13.91
CA SER A 331 8.70 14.78 -13.86
C SER A 331 8.52 13.35 -13.34
N HIS A 332 7.36 13.01 -12.76
CA HIS A 332 7.07 11.65 -12.27
C HIS A 332 6.59 10.76 -13.42
N GLU A 333 7.47 10.56 -14.40
CA GLU A 333 7.15 9.97 -15.71
C GLU A 333 6.73 8.49 -15.66
N TRP A 334 7.05 7.77 -14.57
CA TRP A 334 6.63 6.37 -14.35
C TRP A 334 5.10 6.19 -14.30
N TRP A 335 4.36 7.26 -14.00
CA TRP A 335 2.89 7.27 -14.14
C TRP A 335 2.41 7.15 -15.59
N LEU A 336 3.22 7.64 -16.54
CA LEU A 336 2.82 7.75 -17.94
C LEU A 336 3.18 6.51 -18.73
N ALA A 337 4.31 5.85 -18.42
CA ALA A 337 4.81 4.62 -19.05
C ALA A 337 4.25 4.42 -20.49
N GLU A 338 4.45 5.45 -21.30
CA GLU A 338 4.47 5.42 -22.75
C GLU A 338 5.96 5.41 -23.04
N GLY A 339 6.47 4.33 -23.65
CA GLY A 339 7.89 4.10 -23.84
C GLY A 339 8.60 5.36 -24.37
N ARG A 340 9.75 5.68 -23.77
CA ARG A 340 10.74 6.52 -24.43
C ARG A 340 11.18 5.87 -25.75
#